data_AF-A0A0A6VED4-F1
#
_entry.id   AF-A0A0A6VED4-F1
#
_cell.length_a   1.000
_cell.length_b   1.000
_cell.length_c   1.000
_cell.angle_alpha   90.00
_cell.angle_beta   90.00
_cell.angle_gamma   90.00
#
_symmetry.space_group_name_H-M   'P 1'
#
loop_
_entity.id
_entity.type
_entity.pdbx_description
1 polymer ?
#
loop_
_entity_poly.entity_id
_entity_poly.type
_entity_poly.pdbx_seq_one_letter_code
_entity_poly.pdbx_strand_id
1 'polypeptide(L)' 'MVQVKVFDCEHEKDLEESMNKFLQKIDEKNILDIKYNVAAMVELDEDEQIYCFSAMILYRK' A
#
# COMPACT_ATOMS: atom_id res chain seq x y z
N MET A 1 20.41 4.16 -4.90
CA MET A 1 20.01 4.83 -3.62
C MET A 1 18.77 4.14 -3.07
N VAL A 2 18.60 3.98 -1.74
CA VAL A 2 17.35 3.40 -1.18
C VAL A 2 16.22 4.41 -1.33
N GLN A 3 15.06 3.96 -1.77
CA GLN A 3 13.85 4.74 -2.02
C GLN A 3 12.66 4.08 -1.33
N VAL A 4 11.64 4.90 -1.05
CA VAL A 4 10.39 4.47 -0.42
C VAL A 4 9.23 4.95 -1.28
N LYS A 5 8.29 4.05 -1.56
CA LYS A 5 7.00 4.38 -2.17
C LYS A 5 5.89 3.95 -1.23
N VAL A 6 4.98 4.87 -0.91
CA VAL A 6 3.81 4.62 -0.06
C VAL A 6 2.55 4.67 -0.93
N PHE A 7 1.62 3.77 -0.62
CA PHE A 7 0.27 3.69 -1.17
C PHE A 7 -0.72 3.66 -0.01
N ASP A 8 -1.86 4.30 -0.22
CA ASP A 8 -2.97 4.34 0.71
C ASP A 8 -4.26 4.40 -0.12
N CYS A 9 -5.18 3.47 0.12
CA CYS A 9 -6.40 3.26 -0.65
C CYS A 9 -7.55 2.80 0.26
N GLU A 10 -8.77 3.22 -0.07
CA GLU A 10 -9.98 2.79 0.66
C GLU A 10 -10.41 1.36 0.29
N HIS A 11 -10.02 0.87 -0.88
CA HIS A 11 -10.32 -0.47 -1.36
C HIS A 11 -9.04 -1.28 -1.59
N GLU A 12 -9.02 -2.52 -1.10
CA GLU A 12 -7.89 -3.44 -1.26
C GLU A 12 -7.54 -3.69 -2.74
N LYS A 13 -8.55 -3.76 -3.62
CA LYS A 13 -8.33 -3.95 -5.06
C LYS A 13 -7.60 -2.77 -5.71
N ASP A 14 -7.90 -1.54 -5.29
CA ASP A 14 -7.25 -0.34 -5.82
C ASP A 14 -5.78 -0.29 -5.38
N LEU A 15 -5.50 -0.75 -4.16
CA LEU A 15 -4.14 -0.91 -3.66
C LEU A 15 -3.37 -1.93 -4.48
N GLU A 16 -3.96 -3.12 -4.72
CA GLU A 16 -3.35 -4.19 -5.52
C GLU A 16 -2.98 -3.68 -6.92
N GLU A 17 -3.93 -3.05 -7.62
CA GLU A 17 -3.69 -2.53 -8.97
C GLU A 17 -2.60 -1.46 -8.98
N SER A 18 -2.60 -0.56 -7.99
CA SER A 18 -1.63 0.53 -7.88
C SER A 18 -0.22 0.01 -7.59
N MET A 19 -0.10 -0.97 -6.69
CA MET A 19 1.17 -1.63 -6.39
C MET A 19 1.69 -2.38 -7.60
N ASN A 20 0.86 -3.20 -8.27
CA ASN A 20 1.27 -3.97 -9.43
C ASN A 20 1.75 -3.08 -10.59
N LYS A 21 1.05 -1.98 -10.88
CA LYS A 21 1.47 -0.99 -11.88
C LYS A 21 2.81 -0.34 -11.56
N PHE A 22 3.16 -0.21 -10.29
CA PHE A 22 4.45 0.32 -9.85
C PHE A 22 5.55 -0.73 -9.89
N LEU A 23 5.29 -1.93 -9.35
CA LEU A 23 6.21 -3.06 -9.29
C LEU A 23 6.67 -3.51 -10.69
N GLN A 24 5.79 -3.46 -11.69
CA GLN A 24 6.12 -3.74 -13.10
C GLN A 24 7.26 -2.89 -13.67
N LYS A 25 7.57 -1.74 -13.03
CA LYS A 25 8.61 -0.81 -13.48
C LYS A 25 9.95 -1.01 -12.75
N ILE A 26 10.02 -1.96 -11.83
CA ILE A 26 11.17 -2.20 -10.95
C ILE A 26 11.65 -3.64 -11.15
N ASP A 27 12.96 -3.83 -11.32
CA ASP A 27 13.57 -5.16 -11.30
C ASP A 27 13.43 -5.75 -9.89
N GLU A 28 12.91 -6.99 -9.78
CA GLU A 28 12.66 -7.67 -8.50
C GLU A 28 13.88 -7.65 -7.56
N LYS A 29 15.10 -7.75 -8.09
CA LYS A 29 16.34 -7.71 -7.28
C LYS A 29 16.58 -6.38 -6.57
N ASN A 30 15.91 -5.32 -7.04
CA ASN A 30 15.98 -3.99 -6.46
C ASN A 30 14.93 -3.80 -5.37
N ILE A 31 13.97 -4.70 -5.19
CA ILE A 31 13.01 -4.64 -4.10
C ILE A 31 13.67 -5.13 -2.82
N LEU A 32 13.56 -4.33 -1.78
CA LEU A 32 14.15 -4.61 -0.48
C LEU A 32 13.10 -5.18 0.47
N ASP A 33 11.91 -4.61 0.48
CA ASP A 33 10.83 -5.01 1.36
C ASP A 33 9.49 -4.40 0.90
N ILE A 34 8.39 -5.06 1.28
CA ILE A 34 7.02 -4.57 1.10
C ILE A 34 6.28 -4.77 2.42
N LYS A 35 5.82 -3.68 3.03
CA LYS A 35 5.05 -3.70 4.28
C LYS A 35 3.61 -3.33 3.98
N TYR A 36 2.69 -4.22 4.28
CA TYR A 36 1.25 -4.01 4.17
C TYR A 36 0.65 -3.69 5.54
N ASN A 37 -0.35 -2.81 5.56
CA ASN A 37 -1.09 -2.48 6.77
C ASN A 37 -2.56 -2.22 6.44
N VAL A 38 -3.44 -2.71 7.30
CA VAL A 38 -4.88 -2.45 7.26
C VAL A 38 -5.26 -1.77 8.56
N ALA A 39 -5.78 -0.55 8.45
CA ALA A 39 -6.43 0.13 9.55
C ALA A 39 -7.95 -0.02 9.41
N ALA A 40 -8.61 -0.34 10.51
CA ALA A 40 -10.06 -0.37 10.60
C ALA A 40 -10.47 0.56 11.75
N MET A 41 -11.35 1.50 11.46
CA MET A 41 -11.94 2.39 12.46
C MET A 41 -13.45 2.31 12.39
N VAL A 42 -14.09 2.34 13.57
CA VAL A 42 -15.54 2.40 13.69
C VAL A 42 -15.88 3.85 14.05
N GLU A 43 -16.67 4.51 13.21
CA GLU A 43 -17.23 5.80 13.59
C GLU A 43 -18.36 5.57 14.59
N LEU A 44 -18.17 6.13 15.80
CA LEU A 44 -19.09 5.94 16.93
C LEU A 44 -20.48 6.54 16.67
N ASP A 45 -20.59 7.46 15.73
CA ASP A 45 -21.81 8.24 15.47
C ASP A 45 -22.59 7.78 14.22
N GLU A 46 -21.96 7.03 13.30
CA GLU A 46 -22.55 6.70 11.99
C GLU A 46 -22.76 5.19 11.74
N ASP A 47 -22.45 4.31 12.71
CA ASP A 47 -22.44 2.83 12.55
C ASP A 47 -21.66 2.38 11.29
N GLU A 48 -20.78 3.24 10.77
CA GLU A 48 -20.00 3.01 9.57
C GLU A 48 -18.57 2.58 9.95
N GLN A 49 -18.11 1.52 9.30
CA GLN A 49 -16.75 1.02 9.46
C GLN A 49 -15.90 1.45 8.28
N ILE A 50 -14.86 2.23 8.56
CA ILE A 50 -13.94 2.72 7.53
C ILE A 50 -12.69 1.84 7.53
N TYR A 51 -12.34 1.36 6.34
CA TYR A 51 -11.13 0.59 6.08
C TYR A 51 -10.12 1.43 5.30
N CYS A 52 -8.86 1.37 5.72
CA CYS A 52 -7.74 2.00 5.06
C CYS A 52 -6.67 0.94 4.79
N PHE A 53 -6.45 0.67 3.50
CA PHE A 53 -5.50 -0.31 2.99
C PHE A 53 -4.26 0.41 2.48
N SER A 54 -3.12 0.17 3.12
CA SER A 54 -1.89 0.87 2.81
C SER A 54 -0.70 -0.08 2.63
N ALA A 55 0.25 0.34 1.81
CA ALA A 55 1.49 -0.40 1.60
C ALA A 55 2.70 0.52 1.44
N MET A 56 3.82 0.10 1.99
CA MET A 56 5.13 0.74 1.83
C MET A 56 6.09 -0.20 1.12
N ILE A 57 6.66 0.25 0.00
CA ILE A 57 7.66 -0.49 -0.78
C ILE A 57 9.00 0.19 -0.63
N LEU A 58 9.98 -0.55 -0.10
CA LEU A 58 11.39 -0.15 -0.06
C LEU A 58 12.11 -0.76 -1.26
N TYR A 59 12.81 0.06 -2.03
CA TYR A 59 13.49 -0.39 -3.25
C TYR A 59 14.77 0.40 -3.54
N ARG A 60 15.63 -0.14 -4.41
CA ARG A 60 16.81 0.53 -4.92
C ARG A 60 16.53 1.12 -6.29
N LYS A 61 16.88 2.39 -6.44
CA LYS A 61 16.97 3.06 -7.74
C LYS A 61 18.38 2.96 -8.29
#